data_AF-A0A0U5C9I0-F1
#
_entry.id   AF-A0A0U5C9I0-F1
#
_cell.length_a   1.000
_cell.length_b   1.000
_cell.length_c   1.000
_cell.angle_alpha   90.00
_cell.angle_beta   90.00
_cell.angle_gamma   90.00
#
_symmetry.space_group_name_H-M   'P 1'
#
loop_
_entity.id
_entity.type
_entity.pdbx_description
1 polymer ?
#
loop_
_entity_poly.entity_id
_entity_poly.type
_entity_poly.pdbx_seq_one_letter_code
_entity_poly.pdbx_strand_id
1 'polypeptide(L)' 'MNDMPLGISTGQIFKPFAWKANFDMEFLSECMYCDSDNRLVGYTVEDEGGSAMRVAICPVCQKVNARY' A
#
# COMPACT_ATOMS: atom_id res chain seq x y z
N MET A 1 25.33 4.96 -4.35
CA MET A 1 23.96 5.33 -4.71
C MET A 1 23.19 4.03 -4.87
N ASN A 2 22.49 3.60 -3.83
CA ASN A 2 21.52 2.50 -3.93
C ASN A 2 20.15 3.14 -3.76
N ASP A 3 19.68 3.76 -4.83
CA ASP A 3 18.29 4.16 -4.97
C ASP A 3 17.51 2.86 -5.21
N MET A 4 17.25 2.13 -4.12
CA MET A 4 16.46 0.91 -4.18
C MET A 4 15.01 1.40 -4.21
N PRO A 5 14.32 1.32 -5.36
CA PRO A 5 12.97 1.85 -5.47
C PRO A 5 12.12 1.22 -4.37
N LEU A 6 11.27 2.02 -3.72
CA LEU A 6 10.24 1.56 -2.78
C LEU A 6 9.69 0.21 -3.26
N GLY A 7 10.17 -0.87 -2.64
CA GLY A 7 10.05 -2.23 -3.16
C GLY A 7 8.65 -2.83 -3.00
N ILE A 8 7.62 -1.99 -3.02
CA ILE A 8 6.25 -2.31 -2.61
C ILE A 8 5.50 -2.91 -3.79
N SER A 9 5.57 -4.21 -3.99
CA SER A 9 4.89 -4.85 -5.13
C SER A 9 3.42 -5.17 -4.83
N THR A 10 2.58 -5.23 -5.86
CA THR A 10 1.22 -5.74 -5.71
C THR A 10 1.29 -7.18 -5.18
N GLY A 11 0.38 -7.53 -4.27
CA GLY A 11 0.32 -8.85 -3.62
C GLY A 11 1.27 -9.03 -2.44
N GLN A 12 2.22 -8.11 -2.24
CA GLN A 12 3.08 -8.10 -1.06
C GLN A 12 2.28 -7.70 0.19
N ILE A 13 2.66 -8.27 1.34
CA ILE A 13 2.14 -7.84 2.64
C ILE A 13 2.68 -6.45 2.96
N PHE A 14 1.77 -5.51 3.21
CA PHE A 14 2.03 -4.14 3.57
C PHE A 14 2.48 -4.02 5.02
N LYS A 15 3.58 -3.30 5.27
CA LYS A 15 4.13 -3.07 6.60
C LYS A 15 4.13 -1.57 6.92
N PRO A 16 3.03 -1.02 7.49
CA PRO A 16 2.81 0.42 7.61
C PRO A 16 3.90 1.15 8.39
N PHE A 17 4.38 0.56 9.49
CA PHE A 17 5.42 1.17 10.34
C PHE A 17 6.79 1.28 9.68
N ALA A 18 7.10 0.40 8.71
CA ALA A 18 8.37 0.44 7.99
C ALA A 18 8.39 1.52 6.89
N TRP A 19 7.21 2.03 6.51
CA TRP A 19 7.00 2.80 5.29
C TRP A 19 6.41 4.18 5.54
N LYS A 20 6.44 4.67 6.79
CA LYS A 20 5.89 5.97 7.20
C LYS A 20 4.54 6.26 6.53
N ALA A 21 3.65 5.27 6.58
CA ALA A 21 2.41 5.29 5.83
C ALA A 21 1.42 6.30 6.44
N ASN A 22 0.94 7.24 5.63
CA ASN A 22 -0.08 8.21 5.97
C ASN A 22 -1.36 7.89 5.22
N PHE A 23 -2.49 7.88 5.92
CA PHE A 23 -3.79 7.66 5.28
C PHE A 23 -4.04 8.70 4.17
N ASP A 24 -4.54 8.23 3.03
CA ASP A 24 -4.88 9.07 1.88
C ASP A 24 -6.40 9.04 1.62
N MET A 25 -6.96 7.87 1.30
CA MET A 25 -8.38 7.69 0.98
C MET A 25 -8.87 6.25 1.17
N GLU A 26 -10.19 6.03 1.07
CA GLU A 26 -10.79 4.69 0.95
C GLU A 26 -11.27 4.43 -0.48
N PHE A 27 -11.15 3.19 -0.95
CA PHE A 27 -11.66 2.74 -2.24
C PHE A 27 -12.90 1.86 -2.06
N LEU A 28 -13.85 1.97 -2.99
CA LEU A 28 -15.03 1.09 -3.05
C LEU A 28 -14.76 -0.25 -3.77
N SER A 29 -13.49 -0.56 -4.03
CA SER A 29 -13.08 -1.78 -4.72
C SER A 29 -12.88 -2.94 -3.75
N GLU A 30 -13.18 -4.15 -4.21
CA GLU A 30 -12.89 -5.41 -3.51
C GLU A 30 -11.41 -5.77 -3.56
N CYS A 31 -10.96 -6.63 -2.63
CA CYS A 31 -9.59 -7.11 -2.61
C CYS A 31 -9.37 -8.27 -3.61
N MET A 32 -8.43 -8.08 -4.55
CA MET A 32 -8.07 -9.09 -5.56
C MET A 32 -7.40 -10.36 -5.02
N TYR A 33 -7.10 -10.45 -3.72
CA TYR A 33 -6.34 -11.56 -3.13
C TYR A 33 -7.08 -12.39 -2.09
N CYS A 34 -8.15 -11.84 -1.50
CA CYS A 34 -8.92 -12.53 -0.48
C CYS A 34 -10.43 -12.35 -0.66
N ASP A 35 -10.85 -11.77 -1.78
CA ASP A 35 -12.25 -11.56 -2.18
C ASP A 35 -13.10 -10.97 -1.06
N SER A 36 -12.49 -10.10 -0.26
CA SER A 36 -13.18 -9.41 0.82
C SER A 36 -13.88 -8.18 0.26
N ASP A 37 -15.15 -8.05 0.63
CA ASP A 37 -15.99 -6.86 0.37
C ASP A 37 -15.58 -5.63 1.20
N ASN A 38 -14.54 -5.75 2.05
CA ASN A 38 -14.02 -4.61 2.79
C ASN A 38 -13.29 -3.65 1.86
N ARG A 39 -13.59 -2.36 2.05
CA ARG A 39 -12.96 -1.26 1.33
C ARG A 39 -11.44 -1.30 1.44
N LEU A 40 -10.75 -1.13 0.31
CA LEU A 40 -9.30 -0.94 0.32
C LEU A 40 -8.98 0.44 0.92
N VAL A 41 -7.87 0.51 1.64
CA VAL A 41 -7.37 1.73 2.26
C VAL A 41 -6.13 2.20 1.51
N GLY A 42 -6.20 3.42 0.98
CA GLY A 42 -5.12 4.14 0.34
C GLY A 42 -4.17 4.75 1.37
N TYR A 43 -2.87 4.59 1.15
CA TYR A 43 -1.83 5.22 1.92
C TYR A 43 -0.81 5.90 1.00
N THR A 44 -0.38 7.09 1.40
CA THR A 44 0.87 7.68 0.93
C THR A 44 2.01 7.18 1.79
N VAL A 45 3.01 6.59 1.16
CA VAL A 45 4.19 5.98 1.76
C VAL A 45 5.41 6.78 1.34
N GLU A 46 6.25 7.13 2.32
CA GLU A 46 7.51 7.82 2.07
C GLU A 46 8.69 6.92 2.43
N ASP A 47 9.68 6.83 1.54
CA ASP A 47 10.95 6.18 1.85
C ASP A 47 11.93 7.10 2.61
N GLU A 48 13.07 6.53 2.98
CA GLU A 48 14.15 7.24 3.66
C GLU A 48 14.84 8.29 2.76
N GLY A 49 14.69 8.18 1.43
CA GLY A 49 15.18 9.14 0.45
C GLY A 49 14.23 10.32 0.21
N GLY A 50 13.03 10.31 0.80
CA GLY A 50 11.99 11.34 0.60
C GLY A 50 11.13 11.12 -0.64
N SER A 51 11.21 9.95 -1.29
CA SER A 51 10.30 9.61 -2.38
C SER A 51 8.96 9.15 -1.82
N ALA A 52 7.87 9.71 -2.35
CA ALA A 52 6.51 9.34 -1.97
C ALA A 52 5.87 8.41 -3.03
N MET A 53 5.14 7.40 -2.58
CA MET A 53 4.35 6.46 -3.39
C MET A 53 2.95 6.33 -2.80
N ARG A 54 1.92 6.20 -3.62
CA ARG A 54 0.58 5.85 -3.13
C ARG A 54 0.24 4.40 -3.42
N VAL A 55 -0.37 3.75 -2.44
CA VAL A 55 -0.73 2.34 -2.51
C VAL A 55 -2.10 2.08 -1.90
N ALA A 56 -2.87 1.20 -2.52
CA ALA A 56 -4.15 0.72 -2.00
C ALA A 56 -3.95 -0.64 -1.33
N ILE A 57 -4.36 -0.77 -0.08
CA ILE A 57 -4.10 -1.94 0.77
C ILE A 57 -5.43 -2.54 1.24
N CYS A 58 -5.53 -3.86 1.25
CA CYS A 58 -6.68 -4.51 1.88
C CYS A 58 -6.50 -4.55 3.41
N PRO A 59 -7.46 -4.06 4.22
CA PRO A 59 -7.36 -4.09 5.67
C PRO A 59 -7.47 -5.51 6.26
N VAL A 60 -7.99 -6.47 5.49
CA VAL A 60 -8.20 -7.86 5.93
C VAL A 60 -6.94 -8.69 5.76
N CYS A 61 -6.43 -8.80 4.52
CA CYS A 61 -5.26 -9.62 4.24
C CYS A 61 -3.94 -8.82 4.21
N GLN A 62 -4.01 -7.50 4.41
CA GLN A 62 -2.87 -6.57 4.42
C GLN A 62 -2.06 -6.56 3.13
N LYS A 63 -2.60 -7.07 2.01
CA LYS A 63 -1.88 -7.09 0.74
C LYS A 63 -2.08 -5.81 -0.05
N VAL A 64 -1.01 -5.39 -0.73
CA VAL A 64 -1.03 -4.28 -1.69
C VAL A 64 -1.89 -4.68 -2.89
N ASN A 65 -3.01 -4.01 -3.06
CA ASN A 65 -3.90 -4.19 -4.21
C ASN A 65 -3.39 -3.42 -5.44
N ALA A 66 -3.01 -2.16 -5.26
CA ALA A 66 -2.56 -1.32 -6.37
C ALA A 66 -1.55 -0.27 -5.93
N ARG A 67 -0.81 0.27 -6.90
CA ARG A 67 -0.07 1.53 -6.82
C ARG A 67 -0.82 2.55 -7.70
N TYR A 68 -0.97 3.80 -7.26
CA TYR A 68 -1.72 4.84 -7.97
C TYR A 68 -1.11 6.24 -7.87
#